data_AF-A0A059X9Z7-F1
#
_entry.id   AF-A0A059X9Z7-F1
#
_cell.length_a   1.000
_cell.length_b   1.000
_cell.length_c   1.000
_cell.angle_alpha   90.00
_cell.angle_beta   90.00
_cell.angle_gamma   90.00
#
_symmetry.space_group_name_H-M   'P 1'
#
loop_
_entity.id
_entity.type
_entity.pdbx_description
1 polymer ?
#
loop_
_entity_poly.entity_id
_entity_poly.type
_entity_poly.pdbx_seq_one_letter_code
_entity_poly.pdbx_strand_id
1 'polypeptide(L)'
;YRLPKLNCLWNDVLHFSALNPKIIFSRLEELGFGPFRDLKWFEIPVQVLEGLPTVVYRAPIQPRQDFALDEADVEVLDFQSWSEPLNLSPEAESYFKSCQTENRKPLPFQFTPHILVRGEINLEGIKIQHAQNIY
;
A
#
# COMPACT_ATOMS: atom_id res chain seq x y z
N TYR A 1 7.09 10.52 13.00
CA TYR A 1 6.45 9.50 13.86
C TYR A 1 7.36 8.31 13.96
N ARG A 2 7.52 7.75 15.17
CA ARG A 2 8.25 6.48 15.32
C ARG A 2 7.37 5.36 14.82
N LEU A 3 7.93 4.50 13.98
CA LEU A 3 7.29 3.27 13.52
C LEU A 3 7.49 2.18 14.58
N PRO A 4 6.41 1.65 15.18
CA PRO A 4 6.50 0.51 16.08
C PRO A 4 7.25 -0.65 15.42
N LYS A 5 7.90 -1.48 16.25
CA LYS A 5 8.62 -2.71 15.86
C LYS A 5 9.89 -2.53 15.01
N LEU A 6 10.03 -1.45 14.21
CA LEU A 6 11.25 -1.15 13.44
C LEU A 6 12.20 -0.14 14.10
N ASN A 7 11.75 0.53 15.16
CA ASN A 7 12.53 1.52 15.93
C ASN A 7 13.22 2.57 15.03
N CYS A 8 12.45 3.12 14.09
CA CYS A 8 12.87 4.17 13.16
C CYS A 8 11.73 5.17 12.94
N LEU A 9 11.95 6.20 12.14
CA LEU A 9 10.90 7.12 11.72
C LEU A 9 10.14 6.58 10.51
N TRP A 10 8.92 7.08 10.32
CA TRP A 10 8.09 6.79 9.13
C TRP A 10 8.80 7.07 7.80
N ASN A 11 9.68 8.07 7.76
CA ASN A 11 10.43 8.45 6.56
C ASN A 11 11.76 7.69 6.40
N ASP A 12 12.11 6.82 7.36
CA ASP A 12 13.34 6.01 7.32
C ASP A 12 13.13 4.63 6.67
N VAL A 13 11.93 4.36 6.15
CA VAL A 13 11.55 3.07 5.55
C VAL A 13 11.09 3.25 4.11
N LEU A 14 11.27 2.20 3.33
CA LEU A 14 10.65 2.05 2.03
C LEU A 14 9.18 1.67 2.22
N HIS A 15 8.30 2.30 1.44
CA HIS A 15 6.85 2.09 1.47
C HIS A 15 6.43 1.31 0.24
N PHE A 16 5.91 0.10 0.44
CA PHE A 16 5.32 -0.71 -0.62
C PHE A 16 3.83 -0.85 -0.41
N SER A 17 3.06 -0.82 -1.49
CA SER A 17 1.67 -1.27 -1.44
C SER A 17 1.67 -2.77 -1.21
N ALA A 18 0.93 -3.24 -0.20
CA ALA A 18 0.76 -4.68 0.01
C ALA A 18 -0.25 -5.29 -0.98
N LEU A 19 -1.04 -4.46 -1.65
CA LEU A 19 -2.02 -4.82 -2.68
C LEU A 19 -1.48 -4.44 -4.07
N ASN A 20 -1.69 -5.28 -5.09
CA ASN A 20 -1.36 -4.93 -6.46
C ASN A 20 -1.96 -3.56 -6.84
N PRO A 21 -1.14 -2.56 -7.25
CA PRO A 21 -1.64 -1.24 -7.62
C PRO A 21 -2.69 -1.27 -8.74
N LYS A 22 -2.68 -2.28 -9.63
CA LYS A 22 -3.71 -2.47 -10.65
C LYS A 22 -5.11 -2.53 -10.06
N ILE A 23 -5.30 -3.23 -8.95
CA ILE A 23 -6.61 -3.39 -8.30
C ILE A 23 -7.13 -2.01 -7.84
N ILE A 24 -6.25 -1.22 -7.23
CA ILE A 24 -6.56 0.13 -6.75
C ILE A 24 -6.94 1.03 -7.93
N PHE A 25 -6.07 1.13 -8.95
CA PHE A 25 -6.28 2.05 -10.05
C PHE A 25 -7.48 1.64 -10.92
N SER A 26 -7.68 0.36 -11.21
CA SER A 26 -8.88 -0.10 -11.93
C SER A 26 -10.15 0.28 -11.19
N ARG A 27 -10.20 0.14 -9.86
CA ARG A 27 -11.37 0.55 -9.09
C ARG A 27 -11.61 2.06 -9.14
N LEU A 28 -10.55 2.86 -9.08
CA LEU A 28 -10.64 4.31 -9.21
C LEU A 28 -11.15 4.73 -10.60
N GLU A 29 -10.76 4.03 -11.67
CA GLU A 29 -11.28 4.28 -13.03
C GLU A 29 -12.76 3.95 -13.14
N GLU A 30 -13.20 2.82 -12.59
CA GLU A 30 -14.63 2.44 -12.54
C GLU A 30 -15.49 3.49 -11.82
N LEU A 31 -14.91 4.21 -10.85
CA LEU A 31 -15.57 5.30 -10.14
C LEU A 31 -15.44 6.67 -10.84
N GLY A 32 -14.79 6.72 -12.00
CA GLY A 32 -14.68 7.93 -12.82
C GLY A 32 -13.52 8.87 -12.45
N PHE A 33 -12.54 8.42 -11.66
CA PHE A 33 -11.35 9.22 -11.30
C PHE A 33 -10.21 9.15 -12.33
N GLY A 34 -10.36 8.29 -13.34
CA GLY A 34 -9.41 8.09 -14.42
C GLY A 34 -9.67 8.95 -15.67
N PRO A 35 -8.98 8.65 -16.79
CA PRO A 35 -8.11 7.50 -17.00
C PRO A 35 -6.71 7.68 -16.39
N PHE A 36 -6.13 6.61 -15.83
CA PHE A 36 -4.74 6.59 -15.37
C PHE A 36 -3.86 5.92 -16.42
N ARG A 37 -3.20 6.74 -17.25
CA ARG A 37 -2.34 6.26 -18.34
C ARG A 37 -0.88 6.22 -17.91
N ASP A 38 -0.14 5.29 -18.52
CA ASP A 38 1.32 5.18 -18.40
C ASP A 38 1.84 4.92 -16.98
N LEU A 39 0.98 4.44 -16.07
CA LEU A 39 1.43 4.01 -14.73
C LEU A 39 2.30 2.76 -14.82
N LYS A 40 3.39 2.78 -14.05
CA LYS A 40 4.32 1.67 -13.92
C LYS A 40 4.66 1.46 -12.45
N TRP A 41 4.88 0.21 -12.07
CA TRP A 41 5.35 -0.16 -10.74
C TRP A 41 6.28 -1.36 -10.80
N PHE A 42 7.16 -1.46 -9.82
CA PHE A 42 7.98 -2.66 -9.63
C PHE A 42 7.13 -3.77 -9.00
N GLU A 43 7.21 -4.97 -9.56
CA GLU A 43 6.67 -6.18 -8.97
C GLU A 43 7.74 -6.78 -8.06
N ILE A 44 7.72 -6.40 -6.78
CA ILE A 44 8.70 -6.81 -5.78
C ILE A 44 8.25 -8.14 -5.14
N PRO A 45 8.94 -9.27 -5.40
CA PRO A 45 8.66 -10.51 -4.69
C PRO A 45 8.97 -10.32 -3.20
N VAL A 46 8.09 -10.79 -2.32
CA VAL A 46 8.26 -10.60 -0.87
C VAL A 46 9.57 -11.21 -0.36
N GLN A 47 10.07 -12.27 -1.03
CA GLN A 47 11.33 -12.95 -0.71
C GLN A 47 12.55 -12.04 -0.85
N VAL A 48 12.50 -10.99 -1.69
CA VAL A 48 13.59 -10.00 -1.80
C VAL A 48 13.78 -9.21 -0.50
N LEU A 49 12.76 -9.18 0.35
CA LEU A 49 12.77 -8.46 1.62
C LEU A 49 13.20 -9.37 2.79
N GLU A 50 13.40 -10.68 2.57
CA GLU A 50 13.84 -11.60 3.61
C GLU A 50 15.19 -11.16 4.21
N GLY A 51 15.29 -11.20 5.54
CA GLY A 51 16.46 -10.72 6.26
C GLY A 51 16.48 -9.20 6.51
N LEU A 52 15.57 -8.43 5.91
CA LEU A 52 15.38 -7.01 6.23
C LEU A 52 14.31 -6.82 7.31
N PRO A 53 14.48 -5.87 8.24
CA PRO A 53 13.43 -5.49 9.19
C PRO A 53 12.18 -4.99 8.43
N THR A 54 11.14 -5.81 8.45
CA THR A 54 9.93 -5.62 7.63
C THR A 54 8.67 -5.79 8.46
N VAL A 55 7.72 -4.88 8.28
CA VAL A 55 6.41 -4.93 8.94
C VAL A 55 5.28 -4.72 7.93
N VAL A 56 4.10 -5.22 8.24
CA VAL A 56 2.84 -4.88 7.59
C VAL A 56 2.16 -3.81 8.43
N TYR A 57 1.83 -2.68 7.81
CA TYR A 57 1.03 -1.62 8.41
C TYR A 57 -0.38 -1.64 7.82
N ARG A 58 -1.38 -1.84 8.68
CA ARG A 58 -2.80 -1.82 8.31
C ARG A 58 -3.38 -0.44 8.66
N ALA A 59 -3.47 0.43 7.65
CA ALA A 59 -3.89 1.81 7.85
C ALA A 59 -5.33 1.88 8.43
N PRO A 60 -5.54 2.44 9.64
CA PRO A 60 -6.84 2.50 10.27
C PRO A 60 -7.73 3.57 9.63
N ILE A 61 -9.05 3.39 9.71
CA ILE A 61 -10.07 4.31 9.14
C ILE A 61 -10.05 5.68 9.82
N GLN A 62 -9.79 5.69 11.13
CA GLN A 62 -10.03 6.88 11.94
C GLN A 62 -8.91 7.91 11.72
N PRO A 63 -9.25 9.16 11.36
CA PRO A 63 -8.29 10.25 11.43
C PRO A 63 -7.90 10.40 12.90
N ARG A 64 -6.71 9.93 13.24
CA ARG A 64 -6.15 10.13 14.57
C ARG A 64 -5.84 11.61 14.71
N GLN A 65 -6.25 12.20 15.84
CA GLN A 65 -5.94 13.60 16.14
C GLN A 65 -4.42 13.84 16.22
N ASP A 66 -3.66 12.78 16.50
CA ASP A 66 -2.23 12.69 16.35
C ASP A 66 -1.86 11.68 15.26
N PHE A 67 -0.81 11.93 14.49
CA PHE A 67 -0.33 10.92 13.52
C PHE A 67 0.49 9.82 14.20
N ALA A 68 0.24 9.55 15.49
CA ALA A 68 0.89 8.47 16.22
C ALA A 68 0.41 7.13 15.66
N LEU A 69 1.35 6.22 15.42
CA LEU A 69 1.07 4.86 14.95
C LEU A 69 0.81 3.98 16.16
N ASP A 70 -0.25 3.17 16.11
CA ASP A 70 -0.51 2.16 17.14
C ASP A 70 0.26 0.91 16.80
N GLU A 71 0.78 0.27 17.84
CA GLU A 71 1.45 -1.00 17.71
C GLU A 71 0.50 -2.10 17.22
N ALA A 72 -0.79 -1.99 17.51
CA ALA A 72 -1.81 -2.93 17.03
C ALA A 72 -2.04 -2.86 15.51
N ASP A 73 -1.72 -1.74 14.86
CA ASP A 73 -1.86 -1.57 13.40
C ASP A 73 -0.61 -2.05 12.64
N VAL A 74 0.45 -2.45 13.35
CA VAL A 74 1.75 -2.82 12.77
C VAL A 74 2.09 -4.24 13.19
N GLU A 75 2.35 -5.13 12.23
CA GLU A 75 2.70 -6.53 12.47
C GLU A 75 4.05 -6.84 11.85
N VAL A 76 4.92 -7.61 12.52
CA VAL A 76 6.14 -8.12 11.85
C VAL A 76 5.71 -9.03 10.71
N LEU A 77 6.27 -8.83 9.52
CA LEU A 77 5.93 -9.64 8.36
C LEU A 77 6.46 -11.07 8.55
N ASP A 78 5.57 -12.04 8.51
CA ASP A 78 5.93 -13.45 8.40
C ASP A 78 5.95 -13.86 6.92
N PHE A 79 7.15 -14.04 6.38
CA PHE A 79 7.38 -14.40 4.98
C PHE A 79 6.82 -15.76 4.59
N GLN A 80 6.66 -16.68 5.53
CA GLN A 80 6.18 -18.04 5.25
C GLN A 80 4.66 -18.11 5.14
N SER A 81 3.95 -17.27 5.89
CA SER A 81 2.48 -17.20 5.88
C SER A 81 1.92 -16.01 5.10
N TRP A 82 2.79 -15.11 4.62
CA TRP A 82 2.37 -13.95 3.84
C TRP A 82 1.64 -14.35 2.56
N SER A 83 0.51 -13.69 2.33
CA SER A 83 -0.23 -13.76 1.08
C SER A 83 -0.65 -12.36 0.67
N GLU A 84 -0.48 -12.04 -0.61
CA GLU A 84 -0.92 -10.78 -1.17
C GLU A 84 -2.46 -10.71 -1.12
N PRO A 85 -3.06 -9.63 -0.58
CA PRO A 85 -4.49 -9.44 -0.67
C PRO A 85 -4.95 -9.38 -2.13
N LEU A 86 -6.04 -10.06 -2.45
CA LEU A 86 -6.57 -10.12 -3.81
C LEU A 86 -7.61 -9.03 -4.12
N ASN A 87 -8.07 -8.32 -3.10
CA ASN A 87 -9.15 -7.34 -3.20
C ASN A 87 -8.88 -6.14 -2.30
N LEU A 88 -9.55 -5.02 -2.60
CA LEU A 88 -9.65 -3.91 -1.67
C LEU A 88 -10.36 -4.35 -0.39
N SER A 89 -9.94 -3.76 0.72
CA SER A 89 -10.69 -3.86 1.96
C SER A 89 -12.04 -3.14 1.81
N PRO A 90 -13.10 -3.57 2.54
CA PRO A 90 -14.37 -2.84 2.59
C PRO A 90 -14.20 -1.35 2.92
N GLU A 91 -13.18 -1.04 3.72
CA GLU A 91 -12.84 0.30 4.18
C GLU A 91 -12.31 1.18 3.04
N ALA A 92 -11.33 0.69 2.27
CA ALA A 92 -10.79 1.41 1.11
C ALA A 92 -11.88 1.61 0.05
N GLU A 93 -12.71 0.59 -0.18
CA GLU A 93 -13.85 0.65 -1.09
C GLU A 93 -14.88 1.71 -0.68
N SER A 94 -15.22 1.77 0.62
CA SER A 94 -16.12 2.78 1.17
C SER A 94 -15.55 4.20 1.01
N TYR A 95 -14.25 4.37 1.27
CA TYR A 95 -13.56 5.65 1.11
C TYR A 95 -13.54 6.14 -0.35
N PHE A 96 -13.30 5.27 -1.32
CA PHE A 96 -13.33 5.70 -2.73
C PHE A 96 -14.74 6.10 -3.17
N LYS A 97 -15.78 5.38 -2.72
CA LYS A 97 -17.18 5.76 -2.97
C LYS A 97 -17.56 7.08 -2.32
N SER A 98 -17.10 7.35 -1.09
CA SER A 98 -17.36 8.64 -0.44
C SER A 98 -16.68 9.79 -1.19
N CYS A 99 -15.43 9.60 -1.63
CA CYS A 99 -14.74 10.56 -2.49
C CYS A 99 -15.54 10.88 -3.76
N GLN A 100 -16.16 9.86 -4.38
CA GLN A 100 -16.97 10.05 -5.59
C GLN A 100 -18.22 10.88 -5.28
N THR A 101 -18.92 10.52 -4.21
CA THR A 101 -20.15 11.20 -3.76
C THR A 101 -19.88 12.65 -3.37
N GLU A 102 -18.73 12.92 -2.75
CA GLU A 102 -18.31 14.23 -2.28
C GLU A 102 -17.58 15.07 -3.35
N ASN A 103 -17.39 14.53 -4.57
CA ASN A 103 -16.57 15.14 -5.62
C ASN A 103 -15.16 15.53 -5.14
N ARG A 104 -14.55 14.67 -4.31
CA ARG A 104 -13.21 14.85 -3.75
C ARG A 104 -12.23 13.90 -4.42
N LYS A 105 -10.99 14.37 -4.66
CA LYS A 105 -9.92 13.51 -5.18
C LYS A 105 -9.51 12.48 -4.12
N PRO A 106 -9.54 11.17 -4.43
CA PRO A 106 -9.10 10.13 -3.51
C PRO A 106 -7.58 10.06 -3.43
N LEU A 107 -7.07 9.67 -2.26
CA LEU A 107 -5.70 9.21 -2.09
C LEU A 107 -5.65 7.71 -2.44
N PRO A 108 -4.92 7.27 -3.48
CA PRO A 108 -5.03 5.90 -3.99
C PRO A 108 -4.69 4.80 -2.99
N PHE A 109 -3.76 5.04 -2.06
CA PHE A 109 -3.32 4.03 -1.09
C PHE A 109 -3.95 4.23 0.30
N GLN A 110 -5.01 5.04 0.40
CA GLN A 110 -5.68 5.26 1.67
C GLN A 110 -6.45 4.01 2.12
N PHE A 111 -6.26 3.61 3.38
CA PHE A 111 -6.87 2.42 3.99
C PHE A 111 -6.51 1.10 3.31
N THR A 112 -5.45 1.08 2.50
CA THR A 112 -4.83 -0.15 2.00
C THR A 112 -3.64 -0.53 2.88
N PRO A 113 -3.36 -1.83 3.07
CA PRO A 113 -2.18 -2.26 3.80
C PRO A 113 -0.90 -1.88 3.06
N HIS A 114 0.15 -1.57 3.84
CA HIS A 114 1.49 -1.26 3.33
C HIS A 114 2.50 -2.25 3.91
N ILE A 115 3.48 -2.64 3.11
CA ILE A 115 4.70 -3.30 3.60
C ILE A 115 5.75 -2.21 3.80
N LEU A 116 6.28 -2.10 5.01
CA LEU A 116 7.28 -1.11 5.39
C LEU A 116 8.59 -1.82 5.68
N VAL A 117 9.66 -1.41 5.00
CA VAL A 117 10.96 -2.07 5.07
C VAL A 117 12.02 -1.07 5.47
N ARG A 118 12.76 -1.36 6.54
CA ARG A 118 13.93 -0.57 6.92
C ARG A 118 15.18 -1.18 6.30
N GLY A 119 15.72 -0.51 5.28
CA GLY A 119 16.95 -0.95 4.61
C GLY A 119 16.94 -0.58 3.14
N GLU A 120 17.79 -1.27 2.38
CA GLU A 120 17.95 -1.08 0.95
C GLU A 120 17.58 -2.38 0.23
N ILE A 121 17.00 -2.26 -0.96
CA ILE A 121 16.69 -3.40 -1.82
C ILE A 121 17.37 -3.21 -3.18
N ASN A 122 17.84 -4.31 -3.76
CA ASN A 122 18.33 -4.31 -5.13
C ASN A 122 17.15 -4.47 -6.10
N LEU A 123 17.04 -3.57 -7.08
CA LEU A 123 16.01 -3.60 -8.12
C LEU A 123 16.48 -4.27 -9.43
N GLU A 124 17.72 -4.75 -9.48
CA GLU A 124 18.26 -5.45 -10.64
C GLU A 124 17.42 -6.70 -10.97
N GLY A 125 17.00 -6.82 -12.23
CA GLY A 125 16.17 -7.93 -12.70
C GLY A 125 14.71 -7.92 -12.21
N ILE A 126 14.32 -6.95 -11.38
CA ILE A 126 12.92 -6.81 -10.94
C ILE A 126 12.04 -6.38 -12.12
N LYS A 127 10.93 -7.09 -12.29
CA LYS A 127 9.97 -6.83 -13.35
C LYS A 127 9.23 -5.51 -13.10
N ILE A 128 9.09 -4.73 -14.15
CA ILE A 128 8.21 -3.54 -14.17
C ILE A 128 6.88 -3.96 -14.77
N GLN A 129 5.81 -3.77 -14.02
CA GLN A 129 4.44 -3.91 -14.51
C GLN A 129 3.93 -2.56 -15.02
N HIS A 130 3.05 -2.64 -16.01
CA HIS A 130 2.38 -1.49 -16.61
C HIS A 130 0.89 -1.60 -16.30
N ALA A 131 0.25 -0.49 -15.93
CA ALA A 131 -1.21 -0.40 -16.01
C ALA A 131 -1.60 -0.62 -17.48
N GLN A 132 -2.35 -1.68 -17.74
CA GLN A 132 -2.92 -1.90 -19.06
C GLN A 132 -4.03 -0.88 -19.27
N ASN A 133 -4.04 -0.20 -20.41
CA ASN A 133 -5.15 0.65 -20.82
C ASN A 133 -6.42 -0.20 -20.88
N ILE A 134 -7.39 0.08 -20.02
CA ILE A 134 -8.75 -0.44 -20.18
C ILE A 134 -9.40 0.50 -21.21
N TYR A 135 -9.57 0.01 -22.44
CA TYR A 135 -10.26 0.71 -23.52
C TYR A 135 -11.75 0.43 -23.49
#